data_AF-A0A239P6K8-F1
#
_entry.id   AF-A0A239P6K8-F1
#
_cell.length_a   1.000
_cell.length_b   1.000
_cell.length_c   1.000
_cell.angle_alpha   90.00
_cell.angle_beta   90.00
_cell.angle_gamma   90.00
#
_symmetry.space_group_name_H-M   'P 1'
#
loop_
_entity.id
_entity.type
_entity.pdbx_description
1 polymer ?
#
loop_
_entity_poly.entity_id
_entity_poly.type
_entity_poly.pdbx_seq_one_letter_code
_entity_poly.pdbx_strand_id
1 'polypeptide(L)'
;MTTTVVEIHVPLHETPGLAETEYQFPWIDEIEEFLFELEQQGEVEVFDDGEQFGDVYVFFVAGADESALLAAASRVAALDGIPTGAFAMITDDEAAEFGLGRRIDLPMP
;
A
#
# COMPACT_ATOMS: atom_id res chain seq x y z
N MET A 1 13.30 -6.01 18.96
CA MET A 1 13.95 -5.46 17.76
C MET A 1 12.80 -4.95 16.95
N THR A 2 12.75 -3.66 16.68
CA THR A 2 11.68 -3.09 15.86
C THR A 2 11.94 -3.43 14.40
N THR A 3 10.88 -3.78 13.70
CA THR A 3 10.85 -4.06 12.26
C THR A 3 10.28 -2.83 11.57
N THR A 4 10.98 -2.33 10.55
CA THR A 4 10.44 -1.23 9.75
C THR A 4 9.26 -1.74 8.92
N VAL A 5 8.14 -1.04 9.01
CA VAL A 5 6.92 -1.29 8.24
C VAL A 5 6.64 -0.06 7.40
N VAL A 6 6.27 -0.27 6.13
CA VAL A 6 5.74 0.77 5.27
C VAL A 6 4.25 0.51 5.05
N GLU A 7 3.44 1.46 5.51
CA GLU A 7 2.01 1.50 5.24
C GLU A 7 1.80 2.23 3.90
N ILE A 8 1.08 1.62 2.96
CA ILE A 8 0.74 2.22 1.67
C ILE A 8 -0.73 2.64 1.75
N HIS A 9 -0.97 3.94 1.85
CA HIS A 9 -2.31 4.52 1.96
C HIS A 9 -2.79 4.94 0.59
N VAL A 10 -3.84 4.29 0.09
CA VAL A 10 -4.46 4.58 -1.21
C VAL A 10 -5.85 5.19 -1.00
N PRO A 11 -6.15 6.37 -1.57
CA PRO A 11 -7.49 6.96 -1.46
C PRO A 11 -8.58 6.00 -1.91
N LEU A 12 -9.62 5.84 -1.09
CA LEU A 12 -10.70 4.90 -1.35
C LEU A 12 -11.67 5.47 -2.40
N HIS A 13 -11.22 5.51 -3.65
CA HIS A 13 -12.00 5.97 -4.79
C HIS A 13 -12.53 4.80 -5.60
N GLU A 14 -13.81 4.86 -5.96
CA GLU A 14 -14.45 3.92 -6.88
C GLU A 14 -13.79 4.02 -8.27
N THR A 15 -13.65 2.88 -8.94
CA THR A 15 -13.09 2.84 -10.30
C THR A 15 -14.10 3.45 -11.27
N PRO A 16 -13.74 4.53 -12.00
CA PRO A 16 -14.67 5.21 -12.88
C PRO A 16 -15.15 4.30 -14.02
N GLY A 17 -16.45 4.33 -14.30
CA GLY A 17 -17.04 3.65 -15.46
C GLY A 17 -17.46 2.19 -15.23
N LEU A 18 -17.35 1.67 -14.00
CA LEU A 18 -17.96 0.41 -13.62
C LEU A 18 -19.48 0.56 -13.44
N ALA A 19 -20.23 -0.51 -13.70
CA ALA A 19 -21.66 -0.56 -13.39
C ALA A 19 -21.87 -0.66 -11.88
N GLU A 20 -22.99 -0.14 -11.37
CA GLU A 20 -23.33 -0.13 -9.93
C GLU A 20 -23.40 -1.53 -9.29
N THR A 21 -23.58 -2.58 -10.10
CA THR A 21 -23.63 -3.98 -9.65
C THR A 21 -22.26 -4.66 -9.61
N GLU A 22 -21.23 -4.03 -10.17
CA GLU A 22 -19.87 -4.54 -10.17
C GLU A 22 -19.15 -4.15 -8.87
N TYR A 23 -18.07 -4.87 -8.56
CA TYR A 23 -17.21 -4.49 -7.44
C TYR A 23 -16.51 -3.17 -7.77
N GLN A 24 -16.69 -2.14 -6.95
CA GLN A 24 -16.26 -0.78 -7.27
C GLN A 24 -14.76 -0.51 -7.01
N PHE A 25 -14.06 -1.42 -6.31
CA PHE A 25 -12.67 -1.24 -5.90
C PHE A 25 -11.75 -2.37 -6.39
N PRO A 26 -11.79 -2.76 -7.68
CA PRO A 26 -10.95 -3.84 -8.21
C PRO A 26 -9.44 -3.57 -8.05
N TRP A 27 -9.06 -2.30 -7.93
CA TRP A 27 -7.68 -1.91 -7.66
C TRP A 27 -7.14 -2.44 -6.32
N ILE A 28 -8.00 -2.77 -5.34
CA ILE A 28 -7.55 -3.39 -4.09
C ILE A 28 -6.95 -4.76 -4.40
N ASP A 29 -7.71 -5.61 -5.10
CA ASP A 29 -7.30 -6.95 -5.48
C ASP A 29 -6.02 -6.93 -6.36
N GLU A 30 -5.92 -5.95 -7.27
CA GLU A 30 -4.73 -5.77 -8.12
C GLU A 30 -3.48 -5.42 -7.30
N ILE A 31 -3.61 -4.58 -6.25
CA ILE A 31 -2.49 -4.27 -5.35
C ILE A 31 -2.13 -5.51 -4.52
N GLU A 32 -3.12 -6.23 -3.99
CA GLU A 32 -2.87 -7.46 -3.22
C GLU A 32 -2.14 -8.50 -4.05
N GLU A 33 -2.57 -8.74 -5.29
CA GLU A 33 -1.90 -9.64 -6.22
C GLU A 33 -0.47 -9.19 -6.50
N PHE A 34 -0.27 -7.91 -6.81
CA PHE A 34 1.06 -7.35 -7.06
C PHE A 34 2.01 -7.49 -5.86
N LEU A 35 1.53 -7.20 -4.66
CA LEU A 35 2.34 -7.33 -3.44
C LEU A 35 2.67 -8.79 -3.14
N PHE A 36 1.74 -9.70 -3.36
CA PHE A 36 1.98 -11.14 -3.25
C PHE A 36 3.05 -11.62 -4.24
N GLU A 37 3.04 -11.10 -5.48
CA GLU A 37 4.09 -11.41 -6.45
C GLU A 37 5.47 -10.91 -6.00
N LEU A 38 5.56 -9.72 -5.40
CA LEU A 38 6.81 -9.19 -4.85
C LEU A 38 7.33 -10.03 -3.68
N GLU A 39 6.43 -10.51 -2.83
CA GLU A 39 6.77 -11.41 -1.72
C GLU A 39 7.32 -12.74 -2.22
N GLN A 40 6.69 -13.33 -3.23
CA GLN A 40 7.15 -14.58 -3.83
C GLN A 40 8.52 -14.44 -4.52
N GLN A 41 8.87 -13.21 -4.92
CA GLN A 41 10.20 -12.87 -5.45
C GLN A 41 11.22 -12.56 -4.35
N GLY A 42 10.77 -12.41 -3.10
CA GLY A 42 11.59 -12.04 -1.95
C GLY A 42 12.04 -10.57 -1.98
N GLU A 43 11.31 -9.70 -2.67
CA GLU A 43 11.62 -8.26 -2.70
C GLU A 43 11.16 -7.54 -1.42
N VAL A 44 9.98 -7.92 -0.92
CA VAL A 44 9.35 -7.42 0.32
C VAL A 44 8.57 -8.55 0.97
N GLU A 45 8.03 -8.36 2.17
CA GLU A 45 7.07 -9.27 2.81
C GLU A 45 5.76 -8.52 3.04
N VAL A 46 4.62 -9.18 2.79
CA VAL A 46 3.31 -8.63 3.18
C VAL A 46 3.18 -8.77 4.68
N PHE A 47 3.14 -7.64 5.39
CA PHE A 47 3.27 -7.63 6.84
C PHE A 47 1.97 -7.98 7.55
N ASP A 48 0.83 -7.49 7.04
CA ASP A 48 -0.50 -7.73 7.58
C ASP A 48 -1.56 -7.63 6.47
N ASP A 49 -2.77 -8.10 6.74
CA ASP A 49 -3.92 -7.98 5.84
C ASP A 49 -4.25 -6.50 5.60
N GLY A 50 -4.62 -6.16 4.36
CA GLY A 50 -5.04 -4.81 4.02
C GLY A 50 -6.36 -4.45 4.70
N GLU A 51 -6.51 -3.18 5.10
CA GLU A 51 -7.74 -2.72 5.72
C GLU A 51 -8.11 -1.26 5.39
N GLN A 52 -9.40 -0.96 5.49
CA GLN A 52 -9.89 0.40 5.32
C GLN A 52 -9.64 1.23 6.59
N PHE A 53 -8.97 2.36 6.43
CA PHE A 53 -8.76 3.34 7.49
C PHE A 53 -9.29 4.71 7.06
N GLY A 54 -10.50 5.06 7.51
CA GLY A 54 -11.14 6.32 7.12
C GLY A 54 -11.47 6.36 5.63
N ASP A 55 -10.85 7.30 4.91
CA ASP A 55 -11.00 7.55 3.47
C ASP A 55 -9.89 6.90 2.62
N VAL A 56 -9.05 6.07 3.22
CA VAL A 56 -8.02 5.29 2.53
C VAL A 56 -8.18 3.80 2.78
N TYR A 57 -7.61 3.00 1.88
CA TYR A 57 -7.29 1.61 2.12
C TYR A 57 -5.78 1.49 2.32
N VAL A 58 -5.37 0.73 3.34
CA VAL A 58 -3.98 0.65 3.80
C VAL A 58 -3.44 -0.76 3.56
N PHE A 59 -2.26 -0.85 2.96
CA PHE A 59 -1.50 -2.09 2.79
C PHE A 59 -0.20 -2.00 3.58
N PHE A 60 0.33 -3.14 4.03
CA PHE A 60 1.51 -3.17 4.90
C PHE A 60 2.62 -4.03 4.30
N VAL A 61 3.80 -3.44 4.11
CA VAL A 61 4.99 -4.18 3.63
C VAL A 61 6.17 -4.02 4.59
N ALA A 62 6.94 -5.10 4.76
CA ALA A 62 8.12 -5.16 5.63
C ALA A 62 9.17 -6.11 5.04
N GLY A 63 10.11 -6.60 5.86
CA GLY A 63 11.08 -7.63 5.48
C GLY A 63 12.27 -7.15 4.62
N ALA A 64 12.26 -5.89 4.20
CA ALA A 64 13.33 -5.27 3.41
C ALA A 64 13.83 -3.96 4.03
N ASP A 65 14.89 -3.38 3.47
CA ASP A 65 15.34 -2.06 3.86
C ASP A 65 14.35 -0.96 3.41
N GLU A 66 14.34 0.17 4.11
CA GLU A 66 13.42 1.29 3.85
C GLU A 66 13.38 1.72 2.38
N SER A 67 14.53 1.70 1.68
CA SER A 67 14.58 2.11 0.27
C SER A 67 13.88 1.11 -0.63
N ALA A 68 14.02 -0.18 -0.37
CA ALA A 68 13.33 -1.24 -1.11
C ALA A 68 11.81 -1.20 -0.86
N LEU A 69 11.39 -1.01 0.40
CA LEU A 69 9.98 -0.90 0.76
C LEU A 69 9.31 0.31 0.10
N LEU A 70 9.97 1.47 0.09
CA LEU A 70 9.45 2.66 -0.58
C LEU A 70 9.43 2.51 -2.11
N ALA A 71 10.41 1.78 -2.68
CA ALA A 71 10.40 1.49 -4.11
C ALA A 71 9.20 0.60 -4.49
N ALA A 72 8.89 -0.43 -3.68
CA ALA A 72 7.69 -1.25 -3.85
C ALA A 72 6.40 -0.42 -3.72
N ALA A 73 6.30 0.42 -2.69
CA ALA A 73 5.16 1.33 -2.50
C ALA A 73 4.98 2.30 -3.67
N SER A 74 6.09 2.83 -4.22
CA SER A 74 6.06 3.70 -5.39
C SER A 74 5.58 2.96 -6.64
N ARG A 75 5.99 1.68 -6.82
CA ARG A 75 5.51 0.82 -7.91
C ARG A 75 4.00 0.58 -7.79
N VAL A 76 3.49 0.31 -6.59
CA VAL A 76 2.05 0.18 -6.31
C VAL A 76 1.30 1.44 -6.77
N ALA A 77 1.72 2.62 -6.32
CA ALA A 77 1.07 3.88 -6.69
C ALA A 77 1.17 4.23 -8.19
N ALA A 78 2.06 3.56 -8.93
CA ALA A 78 2.25 3.73 -10.37
C ALA A 78 1.53 2.67 -11.22
N LEU A 79 0.86 1.69 -10.61
CA LEU A 79 0.04 0.71 -11.34
C LEU A 79 -1.15 1.41 -12.03
N ASP A 80 -1.56 0.86 -13.16
CA ASP A 80 -2.72 1.37 -13.90
C ASP A 80 -4.00 1.19 -13.07
N GLY A 81 -4.85 2.22 -13.03
CA GLY A 81 -6.13 2.19 -12.32
C GLY A 81 -6.05 2.51 -10.83
N ILE A 82 -4.85 2.67 -10.25
CA ILE A 82 -4.72 3.05 -8.84
C ILE A 82 -5.12 4.52 -8.62
N PRO A 83 -5.93 4.82 -7.59
CA PRO A 83 -6.30 6.18 -7.24
C PRO A 83 -5.09 7.11 -7.02
N THR A 84 -5.13 8.29 -7.63
CA THR A 84 -4.11 9.34 -7.41
C THR A 84 -4.17 9.86 -5.98
N GLY A 85 -3.02 10.24 -5.42
CA GLY A 85 -2.92 10.78 -4.07
C GLY A 85 -2.50 9.75 -3.01
N ALA A 86 -2.05 8.58 -3.45
CA ALA A 86 -1.44 7.59 -2.58
C ALA A 86 -0.20 8.14 -1.87
N PHE A 87 0.05 7.65 -0.65
CA PHE A 87 1.22 8.02 0.13
C PHE A 87 1.69 6.84 0.99
N ALA A 88 2.98 6.82 1.29
CA ALA A 88 3.56 5.88 2.23
C ALA A 88 3.69 6.53 3.62
N MET A 89 3.48 5.74 4.66
CA MET A 89 3.87 6.06 6.03
C MET A 89 4.94 5.06 6.48
N ILE A 90 6.12 5.57 6.84
CA ILE A 90 7.21 4.73 7.36
C ILE A 90 7.09 4.69 8.87
N THR A 91 6.88 3.50 9.40
CA THR A 91 6.61 3.21 10.80
C THR A 91 7.36 1.96 11.25
N ASP A 92 7.02 1.43 12.42
CA ASP A 92 7.48 0.14 12.92
C ASP A 92 6.33 -0.73 13.45
N ASP A 93 6.63 -2.00 13.73
CA ASP A 93 5.67 -3.00 14.23
C ASP A 93 5.17 -2.73 15.66
N GLU A 94 5.73 -1.75 16.38
CA GLU A 94 5.29 -1.35 17.72
C GLU A 94 4.39 -0.10 17.70
N ALA A 95 4.11 0.47 16.51
CA ALA A 95 3.26 1.63 16.37
C ALA A 95 1.83 1.37 16.88
N ALA A 96 1.34 2.27 17.73
CA ALA A 96 0.06 2.07 18.41
C ALA A 96 -1.17 2.31 17.51
N GLU A 97 -1.00 3.06 16.42
CA GLU A 97 -2.04 3.42 15.45
C GLU A 97 -1.41 3.59 14.06
N PHE A 98 -2.21 3.42 13.01
CA PHE A 98 -1.78 3.69 11.63
C PHE A 98 -1.47 5.17 11.40
N GLY A 99 -0.54 5.44 10.50
CA GLY A 99 -0.14 6.80 10.14
C GLY A 99 0.72 7.50 11.19
N LEU A 100 1.23 6.78 12.19
CA LEU A 100 2.21 7.29 13.16
C LEU A 100 3.63 7.16 12.61
N GLY A 101 3.93 7.89 11.53
CA GLY A 101 5.20 7.71 10.82
C GLY A 101 5.63 8.89 9.98
N ARG A 102 6.76 8.72 9.28
CA ARG A 102 7.20 9.70 8.27
C ARG A 102 6.41 9.48 6.98
N ARG A 103 5.64 10.50 6.59
CA ARG A 103 4.90 10.52 5.31
C ARG A 103 5.83 10.75 4.12
N ILE A 104 5.61 10.00 3.04
CA ILE A 104 6.21 10.15 1.72
C ILE A 104 5.10 10.12 0.67
N ASP A 105 5.01 11.14 -0.19
CA ASP A 105 4.03 11.13 -1.29
C ASP A 105 4.47 10.16 -2.40
N LEU A 106 3.51 9.45 -2.98
CA LEU A 106 3.73 8.45 -4.02
C LEU A 106 3.04 8.81 -5.35
N PRO A 107 3.54 8.34 -6.50
CA PRO A 107 4.84 7.68 -6.64
C PRO A 107 6.00 8.66 -6.36
N MET A 108 7.12 8.11 -5.91
CA MET A 108 8.36 8.88 -5.76
C MET A 108 8.90 9.29 -7.14
N PRO A 109 9.60 10.44 -7.23
CA PRO A 109 10.14 10.97 -8.49
C PRO A 109 11.29 10.15 -9.10
#